data_AF-A0A956BLK5-F1
#
_entry.id   AF-A0A956BLK5-F1
#
_cell.length_a   1.000
_cell.length_b   1.000
_cell.length_c   1.000
_cell.angle_alpha   90.00
_cell.angle_beta   90.00
_cell.angle_gamma   90.00
#
_symmetry.space_group_name_H-M   'P 1'
#
loop_
_entity.id
_entity.type
_entity.pdbx_description
1 polymer ?
#
loop_
_entity_poly.entity_id
_entity_poly.type
_entity_poly.pdbx_seq_one_letter_code
_entity_poly.pdbx_strand_id
1 'polypeptide(L)'
;PLLEPWLEDGTRRVLGALGLLVALVATALPDPRWAWYAVGTGFLVLSPTVHPWYVLWALVPSLALGRRDWALGAVALQASYLVLATLDGAGSWAPQPWLGPLTWGGVAVGFLYARRLDRPTVP
;
A
#
# COMPACT_ATOMS: atom_id res chain seq x y z
N PRO A 1 19.43 -4.66 -20.18
CA PRO A 1 19.97 -3.45 -20.83
C PRO A 1 19.07 -2.81 -21.90
N LEU A 2 18.69 -3.51 -22.99
CA LEU A 2 17.93 -2.87 -24.10
C LEU A 2 16.43 -2.65 -23.82
N LEU A 3 15.84 -3.42 -22.90
CA LEU A 3 14.43 -3.30 -22.53
C LEU A 3 14.20 -2.43 -21.28
N GLU A 4 15.25 -2.15 -20.49
CA GLU A 4 15.14 -1.35 -19.26
C GLU A 4 14.56 0.04 -19.49
N PRO A 5 14.99 0.83 -20.51
CA PRO A 5 14.42 2.15 -20.76
C PRO A 5 12.93 2.09 -21.12
N TRP A 6 12.53 1.08 -21.90
CA TRP A 6 11.14 0.90 -22.33
C TRP A 6 10.24 0.39 -21.20
N LEU A 7 10.77 -0.49 -20.35
CA LEU A 7 10.09 -0.96 -19.14
C LEU A 7 9.95 0.18 -18.13
N GLU A 8 10.97 1.03 -17.98
CA GLU A 8 10.91 2.20 -17.10
C GLU A 8 9.93 3.26 -17.60
N ASP A 9 10.00 3.65 -18.88
CA ASP A 9 9.10 4.66 -19.44
C ASP A 9 7.66 4.17 -19.51
N GLY A 10 7.45 2.90 -19.86
CA GLY A 10 6.14 2.26 -19.83
C GLY A 10 5.56 2.22 -18.41
N THR A 11 6.36 1.78 -17.42
CA THR A 11 5.94 1.72 -16.02
C THR A 11 5.62 3.12 -15.49
N ARG A 12 6.44 4.13 -15.76
CA ARG A 12 6.18 5.53 -15.36
C ARG A 12 4.87 6.06 -15.93
N ARG A 13 4.59 5.82 -17.21
CA ARG A 13 3.32 6.23 -17.84
C ARG A 13 2.12 5.53 -17.23
N VAL A 14 2.22 4.23 -16.98
CA VAL A 14 1.15 3.45 -16.34
C VAL A 14 0.88 3.95 -14.92
N LEU A 15 1.93 4.12 -14.11
CA LEU A 15 1.81 4.66 -12.76
C LEU A 15 1.25 6.08 -12.76
N GLY A 16 1.70 6.93 -13.69
CA GLY A 16 1.17 8.28 -13.87
C GLY A 16 -0.31 8.31 -14.24
N ALA A 17 -0.74 7.45 -15.17
CA ALA A 17 -2.14 7.32 -15.55
C ALA A 17 -3.01 6.80 -14.41
N LEU A 18 -2.53 5.80 -13.66
CA LEU A 18 -3.23 5.29 -12.47
C LEU A 18 -3.30 6.34 -11.36
N GLY A 19 -2.23 7.08 -11.12
CA GLY A 19 -2.20 8.19 -10.16
C GLY A 19 -3.21 9.30 -10.54
N LEU A 20 -3.26 9.66 -11.83
CA LEU A 20 -4.25 10.62 -12.34
C LEU A 20 -5.68 10.09 -12.16
N LEU A 21 -5.93 8.82 -12.47
CA LEU A 21 -7.24 8.21 -12.26
C LEU A 21 -7.66 8.25 -10.79
N VAL A 22 -6.76 7.91 -9.86
CA VAL A 22 -7.03 8.01 -8.41
C VAL A 22 -7.38 9.45 -8.03
N ALA A 23 -6.64 10.43 -8.53
CA ALA A 23 -6.91 11.85 -8.26
C ALA A 23 -8.29 12.28 -8.79
N LEU A 24 -8.62 11.91 -10.03
CA LEU A 24 -9.92 12.22 -10.64
C LEU A 24 -11.08 11.57 -9.87
N VAL A 25 -10.95 10.30 -9.52
CA VAL A 25 -11.95 9.60 -8.69
C VAL A 25 -12.10 10.30 -7.33
N ALA A 26 -10.99 10.67 -6.69
CA ALA A 26 -11.03 11.36 -5.40
C ALA A 26 -11.75 12.72 -5.48
N THR A 27 -11.57 13.49 -6.57
CA THR A 27 -12.28 14.77 -6.77
C THR A 27 -13.78 14.63 -7.00
N ALA A 28 -14.24 13.46 -7.44
CA ALA A 28 -15.65 13.18 -7.64
C ALA A 28 -16.37 12.71 -6.36
N LEU A 29 -15.63 12.46 -5.27
CA LEU A 29 -16.21 11.98 -4.01
C LEU A 29 -16.77 13.16 -3.19
N PRO A 30 -18.02 13.08 -2.72
CA PRO A 30 -18.66 14.18 -1.99
C PRO A 30 -18.16 14.33 -0.55
N ASP A 31 -17.61 13.26 0.04
CA ASP A 31 -17.06 13.27 1.39
C ASP A 31 -15.52 13.34 1.33
N PRO A 32 -14.90 14.39 1.91
CA PRO A 32 -13.45 14.57 1.86
C PRO A 32 -12.68 13.44 2.52
N ARG A 33 -13.26 12.72 3.48
CA ARG A 33 -12.61 11.57 4.14
C ARG A 33 -12.40 10.43 3.14
N TRP A 34 -13.38 10.21 2.27
CA TRP A 34 -13.29 9.20 1.20
C TRP A 34 -12.30 9.61 0.11
N ALA A 35 -12.24 10.90 -0.23
CA ALA A 35 -11.21 11.43 -1.13
C ALA A 35 -9.79 11.19 -0.58
N TRP A 36 -9.55 11.52 0.69
CA TRP A 36 -8.27 11.27 1.36
C TRP A 36 -7.94 9.78 1.46
N TYR A 37 -8.92 8.94 1.77
CA TYR A 37 -8.73 7.49 1.77
C TYR A 37 -8.33 6.96 0.39
N ALA A 38 -8.95 7.44 -0.69
CA ALA A 38 -8.63 7.04 -2.06
C ALA A 38 -7.20 7.48 -2.45
N VAL A 39 -6.84 8.72 -2.16
CA VAL A 39 -5.48 9.25 -2.42
C VAL A 39 -4.43 8.50 -1.63
N GLY A 40 -4.63 8.31 -0.33
CA GLY A 40 -3.68 7.60 0.54
C GLY A 40 -3.50 6.12 0.18
N THR A 41 -4.61 5.44 -0.12
CA THR A 41 -4.60 4.05 -0.60
C THR A 41 -3.89 3.94 -1.95
N GLY A 42 -4.21 4.85 -2.89
CA GLY A 42 -3.58 4.89 -4.20
C GLY A 42 -2.08 5.15 -4.11
N PHE A 43 -1.66 6.11 -3.28
CA PHE A 43 -0.26 6.38 -3.01
C PHE A 43 0.46 5.11 -2.55
N LEU A 44 -0.01 4.45 -1.49
CA LEU A 44 0.61 3.23 -0.97
C LEU A 44 0.71 2.10 -1.98
N VAL A 45 -0.33 1.86 -2.76
CA VAL A 45 -0.38 0.77 -3.74
C VAL A 45 0.52 1.06 -4.95
N LEU A 46 0.57 2.32 -5.39
CA LEU A 46 1.39 2.74 -6.53
C LEU A 46 2.85 2.97 -6.14
N SER A 47 3.14 3.12 -4.84
CA SER A 47 4.49 3.29 -4.30
C SER A 47 4.77 2.25 -3.20
N PRO A 48 4.83 0.95 -3.51
CA PRO A 48 4.97 -0.10 -2.49
C PRO A 48 6.38 -0.17 -1.87
N THR A 49 7.34 0.58 -2.40
CA THR A 49 8.75 0.56 -2.02
C THR A 49 9.15 1.71 -1.10
N VAL A 50 8.24 2.62 -0.77
CA VAL A 50 8.56 3.77 0.09
C VAL A 50 8.32 3.41 1.56
N HIS A 51 9.04 4.09 2.46
CA HIS A 51 9.13 3.76 3.89
C HIS A 51 7.82 3.33 4.58
N PRO A 52 7.87 2.40 5.56
CA PRO A 52 6.67 1.82 6.18
C PRO A 52 5.72 2.84 6.82
N TRP A 53 6.24 3.99 7.27
CA TRP A 53 5.42 5.05 7.87
C TRP A 53 4.46 5.73 6.89
N TYR A 54 4.63 5.54 5.58
CA TYR A 54 3.66 6.01 4.60
C TYR A 54 2.30 5.32 4.73
N VAL A 55 2.21 4.20 5.45
CA VAL A 55 0.93 3.57 5.79
C VAL A 55 -0.05 4.54 6.44
N LEU A 56 0.47 5.56 7.15
CA LEU A 56 -0.33 6.59 7.79
C LEU A 56 -1.23 7.36 6.82
N TRP A 57 -0.82 7.52 5.56
CA TRP A 57 -1.61 8.18 4.53
C TRP A 57 -2.92 7.47 4.25
N ALA A 58 -2.99 6.15 4.43
CA ALA A 58 -4.22 5.37 4.25
C ALA A 58 -4.86 4.95 5.59
N LEU A 59 -4.04 4.71 6.62
CA LEU A 59 -4.51 4.34 7.95
C LEU A 59 -5.34 5.44 8.62
N VAL A 60 -4.83 6.68 8.65
CA VAL A 60 -5.52 7.80 9.30
C VAL A 60 -6.91 8.04 8.69
N PRO A 61 -7.07 8.18 7.37
CA PRO A 61 -8.41 8.36 6.79
C PRO A 61 -9.30 7.10 6.95
N SER A 62 -8.74 5.89 6.94
CA SER A 62 -9.53 4.68 7.27
C SER A 62 -10.14 4.76 8.67
N LEU A 63 -9.35 5.11 9.68
CA LEU A 63 -9.83 5.24 11.05
C LEU A 63 -10.87 6.36 11.17
N ALA A 64 -10.67 7.49 10.47
CA ALA A 64 -11.65 8.58 10.41
C ALA A 64 -12.98 8.19 9.73
N LEU A 65 -12.95 7.17 8.87
CA LEU A 65 -14.12 6.54 8.25
C LEU A 65 -14.70 5.38 9.08
N GLY A 66 -14.12 5.08 10.26
CA GLY A 66 -14.52 3.95 11.10
C GLY A 66 -14.10 2.58 10.54
N ARG A 67 -13.23 2.54 9.54
CA ARG A 67 -12.74 1.33 8.87
C ARG A 67 -11.50 0.78 9.57
N ARG A 68 -11.36 -0.55 9.58
CA ARG A 68 -10.22 -1.26 10.21
C ARG A 68 -9.29 -1.96 9.21
N ASP A 69 -9.56 -1.79 7.92
CA ASP A 69 -8.84 -2.42 6.82
C ASP A 69 -7.34 -2.13 6.82
N TRP A 70 -6.95 -0.86 6.82
CA TRP A 70 -5.55 -0.47 6.91
C TRP A 70 -4.95 -0.70 8.30
N ALA A 71 -5.76 -0.73 9.37
CA ALA A 71 -5.26 -1.02 10.70
C ALA A 71 -4.75 -2.47 10.80
N LEU A 72 -5.52 -3.43 10.26
CA LEU A 72 -5.10 -4.83 10.20
C LEU A 72 -4.00 -5.04 9.15
N GLY A 73 -4.07 -4.36 8.01
CA GLY A 73 -3.00 -4.40 7.01
C GLY A 73 -1.66 -3.87 7.51
N ALA A 74 -1.66 -2.81 8.33
CA ALA A 74 -0.46 -2.19 8.87
C ALA A 74 0.37 -3.14 9.75
N VAL A 75 -0.26 -4.11 10.42
CA VAL A 75 0.45 -5.13 11.20
C VAL A 75 1.43 -5.91 10.32
N ALA A 76 1.01 -6.28 9.11
CA ALA A 76 1.85 -7.00 8.17
C ALA A 76 2.97 -6.12 7.57
N LEU A 77 2.77 -4.81 7.49
CA LEU A 77 3.81 -3.89 7.00
C LEU A 77 5.05 -3.86 7.89
N GLN A 78 4.94 -4.24 9.16
CA GLN A 78 6.09 -4.38 10.05
C GLN A 78 7.07 -5.46 9.57
N ALA A 79 6.63 -6.44 8.77
CA ALA A 79 7.50 -7.44 8.16
C ALA A 79 8.55 -6.82 7.22
N SER A 80 8.32 -5.60 6.71
CA SER A 80 9.33 -4.87 5.93
C SER A 80 10.63 -4.62 6.69
N TYR A 81 10.61 -4.54 8.02
CA TYR A 81 11.81 -4.39 8.84
C TYR A 81 12.67 -5.64 8.93
N LEU A 82 12.16 -6.82 8.50
CA LEU A 82 12.98 -8.03 8.38
C LEU A 82 14.11 -7.87 7.36
N VAL A 83 14.04 -6.83 6.52
CA VAL A 83 15.16 -6.36 5.70
C VAL A 83 16.44 -6.13 6.52
N LEU A 84 16.32 -5.67 7.78
CA LEU A 84 17.47 -5.43 8.67
C LEU A 84 18.16 -6.72 9.09
N ALA A 85 17.43 -7.84 9.14
CA ALA A 85 18.01 -9.16 9.41
C ALA A 85 18.82 -9.70 8.22
N THR A 86 18.75 -9.03 7.07
CA THR A 86 19.43 -9.42 5.83
C THR A 86 20.62 -8.51 5.52
N LEU A 87 20.94 -7.59 6.43
CA LEU A 87 22.14 -6.78 6.38
C LEU A 87 23.34 -7.67 6.72
N ASP A 88 24.32 -7.76 5.82
CA ASP A 88 25.57 -8.45 6.15
C ASP A 88 26.46 -7.59 7.06
N GLY A 89 27.49 -8.21 7.64
CA GLY A 89 28.47 -7.51 8.49
C GLY A 89 29.30 -6.44 7.77
N ALA A 90 29.22 -6.34 6.44
CA ALA A 90 29.86 -5.32 5.62
C ALA A 90 28.91 -4.13 5.30
N GLY A 91 27.67 -4.16 5.80
CA GLY A 91 26.65 -3.15 5.54
C GLY A 91 26.00 -3.26 4.16
N SER A 92 26.25 -4.35 3.44
CA SER A 92 25.61 -4.62 2.16
C SER A 92 24.23 -5.23 2.38
N TRP A 93 23.31 -4.87 1.49
CA TRP A 93 21.95 -5.40 1.49
C TRP A 93 21.67 -6.10 0.17
N ALA A 94 21.13 -7.31 0.25
CA ALA A 94 20.61 -8.04 -0.90
C ALA A 94 19.08 -8.09 -0.84
N PRO A 95 18.37 -7.70 -1.92
CA PRO A 95 16.92 -7.81 -1.98
C PRO A 95 16.50 -9.27 -1.80
N GLN A 96 15.73 -9.53 -0.75
CA GLN A 96 15.19 -10.86 -0.49
C GLN A 96 13.85 -11.05 -1.22
N PRO A 97 13.73 -12.03 -2.13
CA PRO A 97 12.51 -12.21 -2.92
C PRO A 97 11.26 -12.50 -2.09
N TRP A 98 11.41 -13.06 -0.89
CA TRP A 98 10.31 -13.44 0.01
C TRP A 98 9.74 -12.28 0.81
N LEU A 99 10.48 -11.17 0.98
CA LEU A 99 10.04 -10.02 1.80
C LEU A 99 8.81 -9.32 1.20
N GLY A 100 8.79 -9.17 -0.13
CA GLY A 100 7.66 -8.55 -0.85
C GLY A 100 6.35 -9.31 -0.65
N PRO A 101 6.28 -10.61 -1.02
CA PRO A 101 5.09 -11.44 -0.80
C PRO A 101 4.67 -11.55 0.66
N LEU A 102 5.62 -11.64 1.61
CA LEU A 102 5.30 -11.69 3.02
C LEU A 102 4.60 -10.40 3.50
N THR A 103 5.16 -9.26 3.11
CA THR A 103 4.64 -7.94 3.50
C THR A 103 3.29 -7.67 2.84
N TRP A 104 3.24 -7.71 1.51
CA TRP A 104 2.03 -7.34 0.76
C TRP A 104 0.95 -8.41 0.77
N GLY A 105 1.33 -9.69 0.84
CA GLY A 105 0.40 -10.78 1.07
C GLY A 105 -0.28 -10.68 2.43
N GLY A 106 0.49 -10.37 3.49
CA GLY A 106 -0.06 -10.11 4.81
C GLY A 106 -1.01 -8.90 4.84
N VAL A 107 -0.65 -7.80 4.15
CA VAL A 107 -1.53 -6.63 3.99
C VAL A 107 -2.84 -7.04 3.33
N ALA A 108 -2.79 -7.77 2.22
CA ALA A 108 -3.98 -8.23 1.51
C ALA A 108 -4.87 -9.11 2.39
N VAL A 109 -4.28 -10.04 3.16
CA VAL A 109 -5.02 -10.88 4.11
C VAL A 109 -5.70 -10.04 5.19
N GLY A 110 -4.97 -9.11 5.83
CA GLY A 110 -5.52 -8.23 6.87
C GLY A 110 -6.66 -7.36 6.34
N PHE A 111 -6.51 -6.84 5.12
CA PHE A 111 -7.52 -6.02 4.46
C PHE A 111 -8.79 -6.81 4.13
N LEU A 112 -8.64 -8.03 3.59
CA LEU A 112 -9.76 -8.93 3.31
C LEU A 112 -10.46 -9.38 4.59
N TYR A 113 -9.70 -9.63 5.65
CA TYR A 113 -10.24 -10.01 6.95
C TYR A 113 -11.06 -8.87 7.57
N ALA A 114 -10.53 -7.64 7.58
CA ALA A 114 -11.26 -6.47 8.05
C ALA A 114 -12.58 -6.27 7.31
N ARG A 115 -12.57 -6.43 5.98
CA ARG A 115 -13.79 -6.35 5.16
C ARG A 115 -14.83 -7.41 5.51
N ARG A 116 -14.45 -8.55 6.09
CA ARG A 116 -15.40 -9.54 6.59
C ARG A 116 -16.03 -9.11 7.91
N LEU A 117 -15.24 -8.46 8.79
CA LEU A 117 -15.72 -7.95 10.08
C LEU A 117 -16.67 -6.76 9.92
N ASP A 118 -16.44 -5.92 8.90
CA ASP A 118 -17.24 -4.72 8.64
C ASP A 118 -18.55 -5.02 7.87
N ARG A 119 -18.84 -6.29 7.55
CA ARG A 119 -20.13 -6.66 6.96
C ARG A 119 -21.20 -6.62 8.06
N PRO A 120 -22.36 -5.96 7.83
CA PRO A 120 -23.47 -6.08 8.75
C PRO A 120 -23.84 -7.56 8.88
N THR A 121 -23.80 -8.09 10.09
CA THR A 121 -24.38 -9.40 10.39
C THR A 121 -25.87 -9.26 10.12
N VAL A 122 -26.36 -9.88 9.04
CA VAL A 122 -27.79 -9.99 8.79
C VAL A 122 -28.40 -10.67 10.02
N PRO A 123 -29.42 -10.07 10.68
CA PRO A 123 -30.11 -10.69 11.80
C PRO A 123 -30.78 -12.00 11.40
#